data_AF-A0AAJ3YZF3-F1
#
_entry.id   AF-A0AAJ3YZF3-F1
#
_cell.length_a   1.000
_cell.length_b   1.000
_cell.length_c   1.000
_cell.angle_alpha   90.00
_cell.angle_beta   90.00
_cell.angle_gamma   90.00
#
_symmetry.space_group_name_H-M   'P 1'
#
loop_
_entity.id
_entity.type
_entity.pdbx_description
1 polymer ?
#
loop_
_entity_poly.entity_id
_entity_poly.type
_entity_poly.pdbx_seq_one_letter_code
_entity_poly.pdbx_strand_id
1 'polypeptide(L)'
;MDLLWLGIGLALMGYFIGDGLKNFKSPKASSPGYTSLIKEKDLHFYLGLNKEETKELLSKFPNAPKVEIKGTTYYPYKQFLEWMSSNDIYKNEGESVNPLL
;
A
#
# COMPACT_ATOMS: atom_id res chain seq x y z
N MET A 1 14.51 -40.28 39.22
CA MET A 1 13.26 -39.48 39.04
C MET A 1 13.55 -38.11 38.45
N ASP A 2 14.77 -37.60 38.59
CA ASP A 2 15.14 -36.24 38.15
C ASP A 2 15.23 -36.09 36.63
N LEU A 3 15.67 -37.14 35.92
CA LEU A 3 15.72 -37.15 34.46
C LEU A 3 14.31 -37.09 33.82
N LEU A 4 13.30 -37.65 34.48
CA LEU A 4 11.90 -37.57 34.04
C LEU A 4 11.38 -36.13 34.18
N TRP A 5 11.67 -35.46 35.30
CA TRP A 5 11.31 -34.06 35.51
C TRP A 5 12.03 -33.12 34.54
N LEU A 6 13.30 -33.38 34.25
CA LEU A 6 14.06 -32.64 33.24
C LEU A 6 13.46 -32.83 31.84
N GLY A 7 13.07 -34.06 31.49
CA GLY A 7 12.40 -34.37 30.23
C GLY A 7 11.05 -33.67 30.08
N ILE A 8 10.24 -33.64 31.13
CA ILE A 8 8.96 -32.92 31.17
C ILE A 8 9.18 -31.42 30.97
N GLY A 9 10.17 -30.83 31.63
CA GLY A 9 10.52 -29.41 31.48
C GLY A 9 10.93 -29.04 30.05
N LEU A 10 11.77 -29.87 29.42
CA LEU A 10 12.23 -29.64 28.05
C LEU A 10 11.10 -29.82 27.02
N ALA A 11 10.20 -30.78 27.23
CA ALA A 11 9.03 -30.99 26.39
C ALA A 11 8.06 -29.80 26.44
N LEU A 12 7.80 -29.28 27.65
CA LEU A 12 6.97 -28.08 27.81
C LEU A 12 7.63 -26.86 27.16
N MET A 13 8.94 -26.65 27.36
CA MET A 13 9.68 -25.55 26.73
C MET A 13 9.62 -25.63 25.19
N GLY A 14 9.82 -26.81 24.62
CA GLY A 14 9.68 -27.03 23.17
C GLY A 14 8.27 -26.77 22.66
N TYR A 15 7.24 -27.17 23.41
CA TYR A 15 5.84 -26.89 23.08
C TYR A 15 5.57 -25.38 23.06
N PHE A 16 5.97 -24.64 24.09
CA PHE A 16 5.76 -23.19 24.18
C PHE A 16 6.53 -22.41 23.11
N ILE A 17 7.80 -22.76 22.83
CA ILE A 17 8.58 -22.11 21.78
C ILE A 17 7.99 -22.42 20.39
N GLY A 18 7.63 -23.69 20.16
CA GLY A 18 7.00 -24.11 18.90
C GLY A 18 5.64 -23.44 18.67
N ASP A 19 4.80 -23.34 19.70
CA ASP A 19 3.47 -22.72 19.62
C ASP A 19 3.54 -21.18 19.58
N GLY A 20 4.50 -20.59 20.27
CA GLY A 20 4.81 -19.16 20.19
C GLY A 20 5.28 -18.73 18.79
N LEU A 21 6.09 -19.56 18.13
CA LEU A 21 6.59 -19.27 16.78
C LEU A 21 5.51 -19.43 15.69
N LYS A 22 4.46 -20.23 15.90
CA LYS A 22 3.32 -20.35 14.95
C LYS A 22 2.59 -19.03 14.74
N ASN A 23 2.59 -18.15 15.74
CA ASN A 23 2.00 -16.81 15.68
C ASN A 23 3.03 -15.72 15.32
N PHE A 24 4.29 -16.10 15.09
CA PHE A 24 5.35 -15.19 14.64
C PHE A 24 5.37 -14.97 13.13
N LYS A 25 4.51 -15.68 12.37
CA LYS A 25 4.05 -15.12 11.10
C LYS A 25 3.37 -13.83 11.48
N SER A 26 4.05 -12.72 11.20
CA SER A 26 3.52 -11.37 11.37
C SER A 26 2.03 -11.43 11.02
N PRO A 27 1.11 -10.88 11.83
CA PRO A 27 -0.17 -10.51 11.24
C PRO A 27 0.25 -9.78 9.99
N LYS A 28 -0.17 -10.26 8.79
CA LYS A 28 0.02 -9.50 7.56
C LYS A 28 -0.31 -8.10 8.01
N ALA A 29 0.71 -7.25 8.06
CA ALA A 29 0.50 -5.93 8.58
C ALA A 29 -0.28 -5.29 7.43
N SER A 30 -1.60 -5.47 7.42
CA SER A 30 -2.48 -4.34 7.50
C SER A 30 -2.07 -3.58 8.76
N SER A 31 -0.85 -3.02 8.74
CA SER A 31 -0.61 -1.68 9.22
C SER A 31 -1.87 -0.97 8.77
N PRO A 32 -2.75 -0.53 9.69
CA PRO A 32 -3.92 0.24 9.30
C PRO A 32 -3.32 1.33 8.45
N GLY A 33 -3.50 1.21 7.13
CA GLY A 33 -2.62 1.89 6.19
C GLY A 33 -2.76 3.35 6.53
N TYR A 34 -1.74 3.92 7.17
CA TYR A 34 -1.63 5.36 7.27
C TYR A 34 -1.27 5.78 5.85
N THR A 35 -2.27 5.70 4.98
CA THR A 35 -2.25 6.18 3.63
C THR A 35 -2.05 7.65 3.80
N SER A 36 -0.81 8.13 3.57
CA SER A 36 -0.50 9.54 3.72
C SER A 36 -1.52 10.34 2.92
N LEU A 37 -2.31 11.14 3.62
CA LEU A 37 -3.32 11.99 3.02
C LEU A 37 -2.61 13.26 2.57
N ILE A 38 -2.53 13.44 1.26
CA ILE A 38 -1.89 14.59 0.65
C ILE A 38 -2.97 15.59 0.32
N LYS A 39 -2.81 16.85 0.75
CA LYS A 39 -3.71 17.92 0.33
C LYS A 39 -3.63 18.11 -1.18
N GLU A 40 -4.74 18.39 -1.84
CA GLU A 40 -4.76 18.65 -3.29
C GLU A 40 -3.68 19.65 -3.73
N LYS A 41 -3.54 20.75 -2.98
CA LYS A 41 -2.54 21.80 -3.25
C LYS A 41 -1.08 21.29 -3.23
N ASP A 42 -0.80 20.22 -2.48
CA ASP A 42 0.53 19.67 -2.29
C ASP A 42 0.76 18.44 -3.19
N LEU A 43 -0.28 17.94 -3.87
CA LEU A 43 -0.24 16.72 -4.68
C LEU A 43 0.84 16.80 -5.78
N HIS A 44 1.00 17.97 -6.40
CA HIS A 44 2.01 18.22 -7.44
C HIS A 44 3.44 17.84 -7.01
N PHE A 45 3.82 18.10 -5.74
CA PHE A 45 5.13 17.72 -5.21
C PHE A 45 5.34 16.21 -5.14
N TYR A 46 4.27 15.44 -4.91
CA TYR A 46 4.34 13.99 -4.78
C TYR A 46 4.24 13.28 -6.13
N LEU A 47 3.63 13.92 -7.12
CA LEU A 47 3.53 13.40 -8.48
C LEU A 47 4.73 13.78 -9.37
N GLY A 48 5.56 14.75 -8.94
CA GLY A 48 6.64 15.28 -9.77
C GLY A 48 6.14 16.13 -10.94
N LEU A 49 4.88 16.59 -10.87
CA LEU A 49 4.23 17.43 -11.87
C LEU A 49 4.21 18.89 -11.41
N ASN A 50 4.04 19.81 -12.34
CA ASN A 50 3.71 21.19 -11.98
C ASN A 50 2.21 21.30 -11.56
N LYS A 51 1.82 22.48 -11.07
CA LYS A 51 0.47 22.70 -10.53
C LYS A 51 -0.60 22.64 -11.63
N GLU A 52 -0.26 23.11 -12.83
CA GLU A 52 -1.13 23.17 -13.99
C GLU A 52 -1.41 21.77 -14.53
N GLU A 53 -0.37 20.95 -14.70
CA GLU A 53 -0.43 19.54 -15.10
C GLU A 53 -1.23 18.72 -14.08
N THR A 54 -1.01 18.95 -12.79
CA THR A 54 -1.77 18.28 -11.73
C THR A 54 -3.25 18.64 -11.81
N LYS A 55 -3.59 19.90 -12.04
CA LYS A 55 -4.99 20.33 -12.23
C LYS A 55 -5.61 19.72 -13.48
N GLU A 56 -4.87 19.67 -14.58
CA GLU A 56 -5.32 19.06 -15.82
C GLU A 56 -5.59 17.57 -15.62
N LEU A 57 -4.70 16.85 -14.94
CA LEU A 57 -4.87 15.45 -14.58
C LEU A 57 -6.14 15.23 -13.75
N LEU A 58 -6.33 16.00 -12.69
CA LEU A 58 -7.51 15.89 -11.82
C LEU A 58 -8.82 16.28 -12.53
N SER A 59 -8.76 17.19 -13.50
CA SER A 59 -9.89 17.57 -14.35
C SER A 59 -10.27 16.46 -15.33
N LYS A 60 -9.28 15.80 -15.95
CA LYS A 60 -9.50 14.65 -16.85
C LYS A 60 -10.04 13.43 -16.10
N PHE A 61 -9.67 13.27 -14.84
CA PHE A 61 -10.01 12.11 -14.02
C PHE A 61 -10.72 12.50 -12.72
N PRO A 62 -12.00 12.95 -12.79
CA PRO A 62 -12.74 13.39 -11.61
C PRO A 62 -13.04 12.26 -10.61
N ASN A 63 -12.94 11.01 -11.07
CA ASN A 63 -13.15 9.77 -10.30
C ASN A 63 -11.90 9.31 -9.54
N ALA A 64 -10.81 10.08 -9.57
CA ALA A 64 -9.61 9.77 -8.81
C ALA A 64 -9.91 9.64 -7.31
N PRO A 65 -9.24 8.71 -6.60
CA PRO A 65 -9.51 8.44 -5.19
C PRO A 65 -9.18 9.69 -4.34
N LYS A 66 -10.21 10.23 -3.69
CA LYS A 66 -10.13 11.43 -2.86
C LYS A 66 -11.03 11.29 -1.64
N VAL A 67 -10.69 12.03 -0.59
CA VAL A 67 -11.49 12.13 0.63
C VAL A 67 -11.58 13.61 1.03
N GLU A 68 -12.76 14.02 1.47
CA GLU A 68 -12.98 15.36 1.97
C GLU A 68 -12.98 15.35 3.51
N ILE A 69 -12.12 16.15 4.12
CA ILE A 69 -12.03 16.29 5.57
C ILE A 69 -12.14 17.78 5.89
N LYS A 70 -13.25 18.18 6.53
CA LYS A 70 -13.53 19.57 6.91
C LYS A 70 -13.45 20.56 5.72
N GLY A 71 -14.01 20.19 4.57
CA GLY A 71 -13.99 21.02 3.36
C GLY A 71 -12.63 21.08 2.65
N THR A 72 -11.64 20.31 3.09
CA THR A 72 -10.36 20.18 2.39
C THR A 72 -10.28 18.82 1.71
N THR A 73 -9.98 18.82 0.42
CA THR A 73 -9.74 17.59 -0.37
C THR A 73 -8.35 17.04 -0.10
N TYR A 74 -8.31 15.74 0.21
CA TYR A 74 -7.10 14.97 0.36
C TYR A 74 -7.09 13.77 -0.58
N TYR A 75 -5.90 13.41 -1.05
CA TYR A 75 -5.65 12.24 -1.90
C TYR A 75 -4.88 11.21 -1.07
N PRO A 76 -5.43 10.00 -0.86
CA PRO A 76 -4.71 8.93 -0.19
C PRO A 76 -3.58 8.45 -1.11
N TYR A 77 -2.33 8.81 -0.77
CA TYR A 77 -1.19 8.69 -1.68
C TYR A 77 -1.04 7.30 -2.33
N LYS A 78 -1.02 6.24 -1.51
CA LYS A 78 -0.86 4.87 -1.99
C LYS A 78 -2.00 4.44 -2.91
N GLN A 79 -3.25 4.74 -2.52
CA GLN A 79 -4.42 4.40 -3.32
C GLN A 79 -4.45 5.19 -4.64
N PHE A 80 -4.00 6.45 -4.59
CA PHE A 80 -3.90 7.30 -5.78
C PHE A 80 -2.85 6.78 -6.76
N LEU A 81 -1.67 6.37 -6.28
CA LEU A 81 -0.65 5.74 -7.12
C LEU A 81 -1.16 4.43 -7.74
N GLU A 82 -1.75 3.54 -6.94
CA GLU A 82 -2.32 2.27 -7.42
C GLU A 82 -3.40 2.51 -8.48
N TRP A 83 -4.25 3.52 -8.27
CA TRP A 83 -5.25 3.96 -9.23
C TRP A 83 -4.63 4.50 -10.52
N MET A 84 -3.58 5.33 -10.43
CA MET A 84 -2.88 5.85 -11.63
C MET A 84 -2.21 4.74 -12.44
N SER A 85 -1.67 3.72 -11.79
CA SER A 85 -1.06 2.56 -12.47
C SER A 85 -2.09 1.60 -13.05
N SER A 86 -3.30 1.52 -12.47
CA SER A 86 -4.34 0.59 -12.89
C SER A 86 -5.24 1.13 -13.99
N ASN A 87 -5.50 2.45 -14.00
CA ASN A 87 -6.04 3.09 -15.18
C ASN A 87 -4.91 3.15 -16.21
N ASP A 88 -5.21 2.91 -17.48
CA ASP A 88 -4.27 2.87 -18.60
C ASP A 88 -3.47 4.17 -18.87
N ILE A 89 -3.25 5.04 -17.87
CA ILE A 89 -2.42 6.25 -17.91
C ILE A 89 -0.99 5.92 -18.40
N TYR A 90 -0.47 4.73 -18.09
CA TYR A 90 0.82 4.25 -18.61
C TYR A 90 0.72 3.24 -19.78
N LYS A 91 -0.48 2.72 -20.09
CA LYS A 91 -0.61 1.68 -21.14
C LYS A 91 -0.61 2.26 -22.56
N ASN A 92 -0.87 3.56 -22.71
CA ASN A 92 -0.96 4.21 -24.02
C ASN A 92 0.38 4.70 -24.62
N GLU A 93 1.51 4.60 -23.89
CA GLU A 93 2.83 4.95 -24.44
C GLU A 93 3.62 3.72 -24.96
N GLY A 94 3.05 2.51 -24.84
CA GLY A 94 3.73 1.26 -25.19
C GLY A 94 3.28 0.57 -26.49
N GLU A 95 2.26 1.08 -27.19
CA GLU A 95 1.71 0.41 -28.38
C GLU A 95 1.84 1.28 -29.64
N SER A 96 3.07 1.41 -30.10
CA SER A 96 3.42 1.74 -31.49
C SER A 96 4.50 0.78 -31.98
N VAL A 97 4.18 -0.51 -32.04
CA VAL A 97 4.89 -1.43 -32.92
C VAL A 97 3.85 -2.18 -33.75
N ASN A 98 3.67 -1.69 -34.97
CA ASN A 98 3.04 -2.41 -36.07
C ASN A 98 3.61 -3.83 -36.17
N PRO A 99 2.81 -4.90 -36.05
CA PRO A 99 3.16 -6.18 -36.64
C PRO A 99 2.54 -6.25 -38.03
N LEU A 100 3.17 -5.59 -39.00
CA LEU A 100 3.09 -6.03 -40.39
C LEU A 100 4.37 -6.78 -40.70
N LEU A 101 4.33 -8.11 -40.50
CA LEU A 101 4.95 -9.14 -41.33
C LEU A 101 4.40 -10.51 -40.90
#